data_AF-A0A7J3ZQU6-F1
#
_entry.id   AF-A0A7J3ZQU6-F1
#
_cell.length_a   1.000
_cell.length_b   1.000
_cell.length_c   1.000
_cell.angle_alpha   90.00
_cell.angle_beta   90.00
_cell.angle_gamma   90.00
#
_symmetry.space_group_name_H-M   'P 1'
#
loop_
_entity.id
_entity.type
_entity.pdbx_description
1 polymer ?
#
loop_
_entity_poly.entity_id
_entity_poly.type
_entity_poly.pdbx_seq_one_letter_code
_entity_poly.pdbx_strand_id
1 'polypeptide(L)'
;MTRKIMQNKNYVIIVLSTLLLLAVMPVNTHAPDKYEHVYYGYVPPTTSIAGGESDYPQQVEELIGGTTISYTVPLSMAILDVAGLTDNTYIELWDIYAGSKIASEVINKFEKKSFFIPAGSFFKIVSSSRVAAMLAGGASVFEPEGSVGGTSTFYPSVTGGFRGREFIFVAAPGTHPYAYSKDRIGYNFYLMALQETDWALSDSIGKWSTSGHLKQREAHTTILQSRKHRYEYHNGVGNDVVFHLVTTGDVMVSCSAIGDFVAVPALTGGYVGRAFYAPVSVTLEETGRSAAFIVLPLEEGKVTVYNEALDVIAERSFTSSDVTNRAYWYHDLGIGRFKLIVESTGDICFMVGQTEGAADINFLGDDITFIGARPNQEIRFYAPTMAVIFAPED
;
A
#
# COMPACT_ATOMS: atom_id res chain seq x y z
N MET A 1 40.58 -74.42 -10.45
CA MET A 1 39.23 -73.87 -10.18
C MET A 1 39.25 -72.40 -10.56
N THR A 2 38.78 -72.06 -11.77
CA THR A 2 38.92 -70.72 -12.34
C THR A 2 37.53 -70.28 -12.81
N ARG A 3 36.90 -69.37 -12.09
CA ARG A 3 35.53 -68.90 -12.38
C ARG A 3 35.61 -67.60 -13.19
N LYS A 4 35.13 -67.67 -14.44
CA LYS A 4 34.91 -66.54 -15.36
C LYS A 4 33.83 -65.61 -14.81
N ILE A 5 34.15 -64.32 -14.68
CA ILE A 5 33.18 -63.24 -14.49
C ILE A 5 32.69 -62.81 -15.89
N MET A 6 31.42 -63.08 -16.18
CA MET A 6 30.77 -62.66 -17.43
C MET A 6 30.13 -61.27 -17.26
N GLN A 7 30.29 -60.50 -18.32
CA GLN A 7 29.98 -59.09 -18.50
C GLN A 7 28.51 -58.73 -18.26
N ASN A 8 28.30 -57.61 -17.54
CA ASN A 8 27.01 -56.95 -17.43
C ASN A 8 27.06 -55.61 -18.20
N LYS A 9 27.22 -55.68 -19.53
CA LYS A 9 27.37 -54.49 -20.40
C LYS A 9 26.05 -53.92 -20.95
N ASN A 10 24.93 -54.60 -20.73
CA ASN A 10 23.65 -54.23 -21.35
C ASN A 10 22.78 -53.28 -20.51
N TYR A 11 23.06 -53.10 -19.22
CA TYR A 11 22.28 -52.20 -18.35
C TYR A 11 22.71 -50.73 -18.44
N VAL A 12 23.96 -50.46 -18.82
CA VAL A 12 24.49 -49.08 -18.88
C VAL A 12 23.93 -48.31 -20.09
N ILE A 13 23.60 -49.00 -21.18
CA ILE A 13 23.10 -48.34 -22.41
C ILE A 13 21.63 -47.92 -22.27
N ILE A 14 20.82 -48.65 -21.49
CA ILE A 14 19.39 -48.33 -21.29
C ILE A 14 19.20 -47.14 -20.33
N VAL A 15 20.09 -46.98 -19.33
CA VAL A 15 20.05 -45.85 -18.39
C VAL A 15 20.54 -44.56 -19.04
N LEU A 16 21.54 -44.62 -19.93
CA LEU A 16 21.99 -43.43 -20.67
C LEU A 16 20.97 -42.96 -21.73
N SER A 17 20.21 -43.87 -22.36
CA SER A 17 19.20 -43.47 -23.36
C SER A 17 17.94 -42.85 -22.74
N THR A 18 17.59 -43.23 -21.51
CA THR A 18 16.46 -42.61 -20.76
C THR A 18 16.82 -41.22 -20.23
N LEU A 19 18.07 -40.99 -19.82
CA LEU A 19 18.56 -39.67 -19.42
C LEU A 19 18.68 -38.68 -20.60
N LEU A 20 19.00 -39.17 -21.81
CA LEU A 20 19.11 -38.30 -22.99
C LEU A 20 17.74 -37.94 -23.59
N LEU A 21 16.71 -38.79 -23.45
CA LEU A 21 15.34 -38.46 -23.90
C LEU A 21 14.63 -37.44 -23.00
N LEU A 22 15.04 -37.29 -21.74
CA LEU A 22 14.52 -36.25 -20.84
C LEU A 22 15.13 -34.86 -21.13
N ALA A 23 16.23 -34.77 -21.87
CA ALA A 23 16.92 -33.52 -22.19
C ALA A 23 16.40 -32.82 -23.46
N VAL A 24 15.46 -33.42 -24.20
CA VAL A 24 14.92 -32.88 -25.47
C VAL A 24 13.40 -32.66 -25.40
N MET A 25 12.82 -32.62 -24.19
CA MET A 25 11.49 -32.04 -24.03
C MET A 25 11.62 -30.54 -24.34
N PRO A 26 10.99 -30.01 -25.40
CA PRO A 26 10.88 -28.58 -25.52
C PRO A 26 10.20 -28.10 -24.24
N VAL A 27 10.91 -27.26 -23.47
CA VAL A 27 10.26 -26.42 -22.48
C VAL A 27 9.38 -25.51 -23.30
N ASN A 28 8.14 -25.94 -23.55
CA ASN A 28 7.07 -25.07 -23.94
C ASN A 28 6.92 -24.10 -22.78
N THR A 29 7.68 -23.00 -22.80
CA THR A 29 7.29 -21.77 -22.15
C THR A 29 6.03 -21.31 -22.86
N HIS A 30 4.90 -21.95 -22.58
CA HIS A 30 3.62 -21.30 -22.75
C HIS A 30 3.73 -20.03 -21.91
N ALA A 31 3.71 -18.88 -22.58
CA ALA A 31 3.33 -17.64 -21.91
C ALA A 31 2.02 -17.98 -21.19
N PRO A 32 1.93 -17.76 -19.86
CA PRO A 32 0.73 -18.11 -19.12
C PRO A 32 -0.47 -17.43 -19.80
N ASP A 33 -1.37 -18.25 -20.33
CA ASP A 33 -2.49 -17.87 -21.19
C ASP A 33 -3.61 -17.10 -20.44
N LYS A 34 -3.30 -16.52 -19.29
CA LYS A 34 -4.17 -15.54 -18.61
C LYS A 34 -3.37 -14.77 -17.58
N TYR A 35 -3.09 -13.52 -17.90
CA TYR A 35 -2.92 -12.54 -16.86
C TYR A 35 -4.27 -12.37 -16.14
N GLU A 36 -4.32 -12.69 -14.86
CA GLU A 36 -5.56 -12.65 -14.09
C GLU A 36 -5.77 -11.30 -13.39
N HIS A 37 -4.68 -10.54 -13.20
CA HIS A 37 -4.70 -9.30 -12.44
C HIS A 37 -4.03 -8.16 -13.20
N VAL A 38 -4.71 -7.02 -13.27
CA VAL A 38 -4.20 -5.79 -13.88
C VAL A 38 -4.34 -4.65 -12.88
N TYR A 39 -3.25 -3.91 -12.69
CA TYR A 39 -3.17 -2.76 -11.79
C TYR A 39 -2.74 -1.56 -12.63
N TYR A 40 -3.48 -0.46 -12.54
CA TYR A 40 -3.18 0.76 -13.28
C TYR A 40 -2.58 1.81 -12.34
N GLY A 41 -1.66 2.60 -12.87
CA GLY A 41 -1.03 3.69 -12.13
C GLY A 41 -0.65 4.84 -13.03
N TYR A 42 -0.57 6.02 -12.43
CA TYR A 42 -0.09 7.24 -13.04
C TYR A 42 0.97 7.84 -12.13
N VAL A 43 2.07 8.30 -12.70
CA VAL A 43 3.07 9.10 -11.99
C VAL A 43 2.84 10.56 -12.36
N PRO A 44 2.36 11.43 -11.46
CA PRO A 44 2.24 12.85 -11.74
C PRO A 44 3.59 13.50 -12.09
N PRO A 45 3.60 14.63 -12.79
CA PRO A 45 4.78 15.49 -12.86
C PRO A 45 5.18 15.84 -11.42
N THR A 46 6.34 15.36 -11.00
CA THR A 46 6.78 15.44 -9.61
C THR A 46 8.17 16.05 -9.54
N THR A 47 8.48 16.67 -8.40
CA THR A 47 9.87 16.88 -8.00
C THR A 47 10.56 15.53 -7.84
N SER A 48 11.87 15.49 -8.07
CA SER A 48 12.61 14.23 -7.95
C SER A 48 12.57 13.73 -6.50
N ILE A 49 12.55 12.41 -6.32
CA ILE A 49 12.74 11.79 -5.02
C ILE A 49 14.07 12.27 -4.43
N ALA A 50 14.06 12.71 -3.17
CA ALA A 50 15.28 13.02 -2.41
C ALA A 50 16.15 14.15 -3.02
N GLY A 51 15.57 15.31 -3.36
CA GLY A 51 16.40 16.46 -3.79
C GLY A 51 15.67 17.60 -4.46
N GLY A 52 14.63 18.14 -3.82
CA GLY A 52 13.88 19.28 -4.36
C GLY A 52 14.73 20.53 -4.60
N GLU A 53 15.63 20.88 -3.67
CA GLU A 53 16.36 22.16 -3.73
C GLU A 53 17.77 22.16 -3.09
N SER A 54 18.27 21.02 -2.60
CA SER A 54 19.50 20.94 -1.79
C SER A 54 20.56 20.03 -2.43
N ASP A 55 21.85 20.30 -2.16
CA ASP A 55 23.06 19.54 -2.56
C ASP A 55 23.09 18.04 -2.16
N TYR A 56 21.98 17.48 -1.66
CA TYR A 56 21.89 16.08 -1.29
C TYR A 56 21.71 15.20 -2.54
N PRO A 57 22.47 14.11 -2.65
CA PRO A 57 22.29 13.17 -3.75
C PRO A 57 20.93 12.49 -3.63
N GLN A 58 20.26 12.24 -4.77
CA GLN A 58 18.96 11.55 -4.89
C GLN A 58 19.05 10.07 -4.51
N GLN A 59 19.45 9.81 -3.28
CA GLN A 59 19.82 8.51 -2.80
C GLN A 59 18.92 8.12 -1.66
N VAL A 60 18.46 6.89 -1.75
CA VAL A 60 17.64 6.25 -0.74
C VAL A 60 18.36 5.04 -0.19
N GLU A 61 17.98 4.68 1.03
CA GLU A 61 18.44 3.49 1.72
C GLU A 61 17.26 2.65 2.18
N GLU A 62 17.41 1.33 2.07
CA GLU A 62 16.47 0.37 2.61
C GLU A 62 17.20 -0.89 3.10
N LEU A 63 16.58 -1.60 4.04
CA LEU A 63 17.03 -2.93 4.43
C LEU A 63 16.34 -3.96 3.53
N ILE A 64 17.12 -4.72 2.77
CA ILE A 64 16.64 -5.88 2.00
C ILE A 64 17.49 -7.07 2.40
N GLY A 65 16.86 -8.15 2.85
CA GLY A 65 17.59 -9.34 3.28
C GLY A 65 18.48 -9.11 4.52
N GLY A 66 18.17 -8.10 5.34
CA GLY A 66 19.00 -7.68 6.48
C GLY A 66 20.28 -6.97 6.08
N THR A 67 20.39 -6.51 4.83
CA THR A 67 21.50 -5.73 4.31
C THR A 67 21.00 -4.36 3.89
N THR A 68 21.73 -3.32 4.28
CA THR A 68 21.47 -1.97 3.77
C THR A 68 21.84 -1.88 2.30
N ILE A 69 20.87 -1.57 1.47
CA ILE A 69 21.07 -1.27 0.05
C ILE A 69 20.85 0.23 -0.13
N SER A 70 21.87 0.91 -0.67
CA SER A 70 21.78 2.31 -1.08
C SER A 70 21.77 2.38 -2.60
N TYR A 71 20.88 3.20 -3.17
CA TYR A 71 20.84 3.42 -4.61
C TYR A 71 20.36 4.83 -4.94
N THR A 72 20.75 5.31 -6.12
CA THR A 72 20.31 6.60 -6.65
C THR A 72 19.03 6.42 -7.46
N VAL A 73 18.00 7.19 -7.14
CA VAL A 73 16.81 7.32 -7.98
C VAL A 73 17.15 8.25 -9.14
N PRO A 74 16.92 7.86 -10.41
CA PRO A 74 17.15 8.78 -11.51
C PRO A 74 16.22 9.99 -11.45
N LEU A 75 16.69 11.12 -11.97
CA LEU A 75 15.93 12.37 -12.06
C LEU A 75 14.56 12.14 -12.72
N SER A 76 13.53 12.79 -12.17
CA SER A 76 12.16 12.74 -12.70
C SER A 76 11.58 11.32 -12.79
N MET A 77 11.93 10.44 -11.84
CA MET A 77 11.36 9.10 -11.72
C MET A 77 10.70 8.91 -10.35
N ALA A 78 9.63 8.11 -10.33
CA ALA A 78 9.08 7.50 -9.13
C ALA A 78 9.63 6.07 -8.94
N ILE A 79 9.57 5.56 -7.71
CA ILE A 79 9.86 4.16 -7.38
C ILE A 79 8.54 3.40 -7.35
N LEU A 80 8.45 2.32 -8.12
CA LEU A 80 7.38 1.33 -8.03
C LEU A 80 7.94 0.06 -7.41
N ASP A 81 7.56 -0.22 -6.17
CA ASP A 81 7.83 -1.50 -5.53
C ASP A 81 6.72 -2.50 -5.86
N VAL A 82 7.10 -3.74 -6.20
CA VAL A 82 6.20 -4.86 -6.39
C VAL A 82 6.68 -6.03 -5.55
N ALA A 83 5.84 -6.48 -4.61
CA ALA A 83 6.10 -7.62 -3.75
C ALA A 83 5.20 -8.82 -4.11
N GLY A 84 5.81 -10.01 -4.17
CA GLY A 84 5.11 -11.25 -4.44
C GLY A 84 4.33 -11.74 -3.23
N LEU A 85 3.06 -12.10 -3.43
CA LEU A 85 2.20 -12.68 -2.39
C LEU A 85 2.22 -14.22 -2.42
N THR A 86 2.62 -14.79 -3.56
CA THR A 86 2.76 -16.22 -3.83
C THR A 86 4.01 -16.47 -4.66
N ASP A 87 4.56 -17.67 -4.56
CA ASP A 87 5.74 -18.07 -5.33
C ASP A 87 5.46 -18.14 -6.84
N ASN A 88 6.51 -17.95 -7.63
CA ASN A 88 6.46 -18.03 -9.10
C ASN A 88 5.42 -17.09 -9.74
N THR A 89 5.19 -15.90 -9.15
CA THR A 89 4.29 -14.90 -9.72
C THR A 89 4.97 -14.19 -10.87
N TYR A 90 4.46 -14.37 -12.08
CA TYR A 90 4.95 -13.66 -13.26
C TYR A 90 4.30 -12.29 -13.35
N ILE A 91 5.10 -11.26 -13.63
CA ILE A 91 4.64 -9.89 -13.83
C ILE A 91 5.16 -9.32 -15.15
N GLU A 92 4.38 -8.44 -15.75
CA GLU A 92 4.82 -7.53 -16.80
C GLU A 92 4.40 -6.10 -16.46
N LEU A 93 5.34 -5.19 -16.63
CA LEU A 93 5.11 -3.76 -16.48
C LEU A 93 5.06 -3.13 -17.87
N TRP A 94 4.03 -2.34 -18.13
CA TRP A 94 3.75 -1.74 -19.43
C TRP A 94 3.59 -0.23 -19.32
N ASP A 95 4.15 0.49 -20.28
CA ASP A 95 3.75 1.87 -20.58
C ASP A 95 2.47 1.80 -21.41
N ILE A 96 1.38 2.38 -20.89
CA ILE A 96 0.07 2.32 -21.52
C ILE A 96 0.05 3.17 -22.80
N TYR A 97 0.67 4.35 -22.77
CA TYR A 97 0.61 5.31 -23.87
C TYR A 97 1.50 4.88 -25.03
N ALA A 98 2.72 4.42 -24.72
CA ALA A 98 3.65 3.90 -25.71
C ALA A 98 3.27 2.49 -26.20
N GLY A 99 2.37 1.79 -25.50
CA GLY A 99 1.97 0.42 -25.81
C GLY A 99 3.15 -0.56 -25.72
N SER A 100 4.15 -0.25 -24.89
CA SER A 100 5.43 -0.96 -24.85
C SER A 100 5.68 -1.56 -23.46
N LYS A 101 6.37 -2.70 -23.45
CA LYS A 101 6.75 -3.37 -22.21
C LYS A 101 7.98 -2.69 -21.62
N ILE A 102 7.87 -2.27 -20.36
CA ILE A 102 8.96 -1.67 -19.57
C ILE A 102 9.82 -2.79 -18.97
N ALA A 103 9.19 -3.78 -18.33
CA ALA A 103 9.88 -4.88 -17.66
C ALA A 103 9.04 -6.16 -17.62
N SER A 104 9.69 -7.29 -17.36
CA SER A 104 9.08 -8.60 -17.14
C SER A 104 9.92 -9.39 -16.17
N GLU A 105 9.29 -9.92 -15.11
CA GLU A 105 9.99 -10.57 -14.00
C GLU A 105 9.17 -11.73 -13.44
N VAL A 106 9.84 -12.66 -12.76
CA VAL A 106 9.22 -13.63 -11.86
C VAL A 106 9.55 -13.23 -10.43
N ILE A 107 8.54 -13.11 -9.58
CA ILE A 107 8.66 -12.68 -8.20
C ILE A 107 8.11 -13.78 -7.29
N ASN A 108 8.88 -14.17 -6.28
CA ASN A 108 8.47 -15.16 -5.29
C ASN A 108 7.74 -14.54 -4.09
N LYS A 109 7.14 -15.38 -3.23
CA LYS A 109 6.50 -14.90 -2.01
C LYS A 109 7.54 -14.17 -1.16
N PHE A 110 7.16 -12.98 -0.66
CA PHE A 110 8.02 -12.05 0.10
C PHE A 110 9.16 -11.38 -0.68
N GLU A 111 9.39 -11.75 -1.93
CA GLU A 111 10.38 -11.06 -2.76
C GLU A 111 9.82 -9.71 -3.21
N LYS A 112 10.66 -8.67 -3.16
CA LYS A 112 10.37 -7.33 -3.69
C LYS A 112 11.25 -7.03 -4.89
N LYS A 113 10.66 -6.48 -5.94
CA LYS A 113 11.36 -5.82 -7.05
C LYS A 113 11.01 -4.33 -7.06
N SER A 114 11.98 -3.50 -7.42
CA SER A 114 11.79 -2.05 -7.54
C SER A 114 12.04 -1.62 -8.98
N PHE A 115 11.13 -0.82 -9.53
CA PHE A 115 11.20 -0.27 -10.88
C PHE A 115 11.20 1.25 -10.80
N PHE A 116 11.86 1.90 -11.75
CA PHE A 116 11.83 3.36 -11.89
C PHE A 116 10.86 3.74 -13.01
N ILE A 117 9.84 4.51 -12.65
CA ILE A 117 8.78 4.92 -13.58
C ILE A 117 8.91 6.42 -13.85
N PRO A 118 9.01 6.87 -15.12
CA PRO A 118 9.13 8.28 -15.43
C PRO A 118 7.93 9.10 -14.95
N ALA A 119 8.20 10.32 -14.50
CA ALA A 119 7.16 11.29 -14.21
C ALA A 119 6.34 11.60 -15.47
N GLY A 120 5.02 11.67 -15.32
CA GLY A 120 4.05 11.82 -16.41
C GLY A 120 3.64 10.50 -17.07
N SER A 121 4.19 9.35 -16.68
CA SER A 121 3.85 8.06 -17.28
C SER A 121 2.54 7.48 -16.77
N PHE A 122 1.76 6.92 -17.69
CA PHE A 122 0.64 6.01 -17.42
C PHE A 122 1.14 4.59 -17.59
N PHE A 123 1.00 3.76 -16.56
CA PHE A 123 1.51 2.40 -16.59
C PHE A 123 0.48 1.40 -16.09
N LYS A 124 0.67 0.14 -16.47
CA LYS A 124 -0.04 -0.98 -15.84
C LYS A 124 0.91 -2.11 -15.48
N ILE A 125 0.64 -2.75 -14.35
CA ILE A 125 1.20 -4.05 -14.00
C ILE A 125 0.18 -5.10 -14.40
N VAL A 126 0.64 -6.11 -15.12
CA VAL A 126 -0.15 -7.24 -15.54
C VAL A 126 0.50 -8.48 -14.89
N SER A 127 -0.27 -9.30 -14.17
CA SER A 127 0.29 -10.41 -13.40
C SER A 127 -0.53 -11.70 -13.44
N SER A 128 0.17 -12.83 -13.33
CA SER A 128 -0.43 -14.17 -13.21
C SER A 128 -1.03 -14.45 -11.83
N SER A 129 -0.71 -13.66 -10.80
CA SER A 129 -1.26 -13.79 -9.44
C SER A 129 -1.29 -12.42 -8.77
N ARG A 130 -1.95 -12.29 -7.61
CA ARG A 130 -1.99 -11.00 -6.91
C ARG A 130 -0.60 -10.59 -6.46
N VAL A 131 -0.30 -9.30 -6.58
CA VAL A 131 0.90 -8.66 -6.05
C VAL A 131 0.51 -7.50 -5.14
N ALA A 132 1.39 -7.14 -4.20
CA ALA A 132 1.32 -5.86 -3.50
C ALA A 132 2.21 -4.86 -4.24
N ALA A 133 1.62 -3.77 -4.73
CA ALA A 133 2.33 -2.72 -5.44
C ALA A 133 2.25 -1.41 -4.65
N MET A 134 3.39 -0.72 -4.50
CA MET A 134 3.49 0.58 -3.85
C MET A 134 4.24 1.53 -4.76
N LEU A 135 3.59 2.63 -5.12
CA LEU A 135 4.20 3.72 -5.87
C LEU A 135 4.61 4.82 -4.88
N ALA A 136 5.87 5.25 -4.94
CA ALA A 136 6.39 6.34 -4.13
C ALA A 136 7.12 7.34 -5.04
N GLY A 137 6.82 8.62 -4.90
CA GLY A 137 7.39 9.71 -5.69
C GLY A 137 7.29 11.03 -4.93
N GLY A 138 8.00 12.06 -5.40
CA GLY A 138 8.03 13.36 -4.73
C GLY A 138 9.10 13.47 -3.65
N ALA A 139 9.50 14.72 -3.37
CA ALA A 139 10.48 15.04 -2.34
C ALA A 139 9.94 14.73 -0.93
N SER A 140 8.66 15.04 -0.69
CA SER A 140 7.99 14.98 0.62
C SER A 140 7.85 13.56 1.21
N VAL A 141 7.97 12.51 0.39
CA VAL A 141 7.83 11.12 0.84
C VAL A 141 9.09 10.65 1.60
N PHE A 142 10.26 11.21 1.27
CA PHE A 142 11.55 10.84 1.85
C PHE A 142 12.33 12.09 2.30
N GLU A 143 11.69 12.87 3.15
CA GLU A 143 12.25 14.09 3.71
C GLU A 143 13.49 13.81 4.59
N PRO A 144 14.51 14.70 4.57
CA PRO A 144 15.69 14.57 5.42
C PRO A 144 15.35 14.80 6.90
N GLU A 145 16.31 14.48 7.76
CA GLU A 145 16.20 14.63 9.21
C GLU A 145 15.67 16.01 9.63
N GLY A 146 14.65 15.99 10.50
CA GLY A 146 14.03 17.20 11.05
C GLY A 146 12.93 17.79 10.17
N SER A 147 12.61 17.19 9.02
CA SER A 147 11.42 17.52 8.24
C SER A 147 10.30 16.50 8.46
N VAL A 148 9.09 16.82 8.01
CA VAL A 148 7.90 16.00 8.17
C VAL A 148 7.50 15.48 6.80
N GLY A 149 7.51 14.16 6.68
CA GLY A 149 7.14 13.46 5.46
C GLY A 149 6.41 12.16 5.78
N GLY A 150 6.32 11.30 4.77
CA GLY A 150 5.63 10.02 4.84
C GLY A 150 4.54 9.94 3.80
N THR A 151 3.70 8.91 3.88
CA THR A 151 2.51 8.77 3.03
C THR A 151 1.51 7.87 3.72
N SER A 152 0.21 8.05 3.50
CA SER A 152 -0.81 7.15 4.06
C SER A 152 -1.41 6.23 3.02
N THR A 153 -1.73 5.02 3.45
CA THR A 153 -2.30 4.00 2.57
C THR A 153 -2.97 2.90 3.36
N PHE A 154 -3.78 2.08 2.70
CA PHE A 154 -4.28 0.83 3.23
C PHE A 154 -3.59 -0.33 2.54
N TYR A 155 -3.07 -1.28 3.31
CA TYR A 155 -2.43 -2.46 2.76
C TYR A 155 -3.47 -3.50 2.35
N PRO A 156 -3.46 -3.98 1.10
CA PRO A 156 -4.38 -5.02 0.69
C PRO A 156 -4.02 -6.36 1.34
N SER A 157 -5.03 -7.18 1.63
CA SER A 157 -4.83 -8.55 2.10
C SER A 157 -4.31 -9.44 0.97
N VAL A 158 -3.68 -10.57 1.31
CA VAL A 158 -3.21 -11.57 0.33
C VAL A 158 -4.35 -12.09 -0.56
N THR A 159 -5.57 -12.15 -0.02
CA THR A 159 -6.77 -12.57 -0.75
C THR A 159 -7.42 -11.45 -1.58
N GLY A 160 -6.89 -10.24 -1.53
CA GLY A 160 -7.45 -9.03 -2.15
C GLY A 160 -8.35 -8.22 -1.20
N GLY A 161 -8.70 -7.00 -1.60
CA GLY A 161 -9.39 -6.04 -0.73
C GLY A 161 -8.54 -5.61 0.47
N PHE A 162 -9.11 -4.83 1.39
CA PHE A 162 -8.38 -4.23 2.53
C PHE A 162 -8.74 -4.81 3.90
N ARG A 163 -9.61 -5.84 3.88
CA ARG A 163 -9.98 -6.65 5.03
C ARG A 163 -9.49 -8.06 4.76
N GLY A 164 -8.86 -8.68 5.76
CA GLY A 164 -8.40 -10.06 5.64
C GLY A 164 -7.68 -10.53 6.88
N ARG A 165 -7.00 -11.67 6.74
CA ARG A 165 -6.27 -12.32 7.84
C ARG A 165 -4.78 -12.52 7.60
N GLU A 166 -4.35 -12.37 6.36
CA GLU A 166 -2.96 -12.46 5.95
C GLU A 166 -2.63 -11.25 5.07
N PHE A 167 -1.52 -10.57 5.38
CA PHE A 167 -1.05 -9.41 4.63
C PHE A 167 0.44 -9.56 4.38
N ILE A 168 0.85 -9.25 3.16
CA ILE A 168 2.26 -9.14 2.78
C ILE A 168 2.39 -7.81 2.07
N PHE A 169 3.22 -6.93 2.61
CA PHE A 169 3.30 -5.55 2.14
C PHE A 169 4.70 -5.00 2.30
N VAL A 170 5.03 -4.05 1.43
CA VAL A 170 6.19 -3.18 1.61
C VAL A 170 5.77 -2.07 2.56
N ALA A 171 6.47 -1.90 3.67
CA ALA A 171 6.17 -0.85 4.64
C ALA A 171 6.32 0.52 3.96
N ALA A 172 5.25 1.32 4.04
CA ALA A 172 5.25 2.66 3.51
C ALA A 172 6.15 3.55 4.38
N PRO A 173 6.70 4.63 3.84
CA PRO A 173 7.37 5.65 4.64
C PRO A 173 6.41 6.22 5.68
N GLY A 174 6.72 5.99 6.96
CA GLY A 174 6.03 6.67 8.06
C GLY A 174 6.57 8.08 8.25
N THR A 175 5.95 8.85 9.13
CA THR A 175 6.51 10.15 9.49
C THR A 175 7.83 10.00 10.22
N HIS A 176 8.79 10.83 9.84
CA HIS A 176 10.16 10.74 10.31
C HIS A 176 10.21 10.65 11.86
N PRO A 177 10.87 9.63 12.43
CA PRO A 177 10.82 9.36 13.87
C PRO A 177 11.52 10.43 14.72
N TYR A 178 12.28 11.32 14.07
CA TYR A 178 12.91 12.49 14.69
C TYR A 178 12.28 13.82 14.26
N ALA A 179 11.02 13.82 13.78
CA ALA A 179 10.25 15.03 13.59
C ALA A 179 9.94 15.70 14.95
N TYR A 180 10.96 16.30 15.57
CA TYR A 180 10.95 17.12 16.79
C TYR A 180 10.38 16.50 18.10
N SER A 181 9.50 15.49 18.07
CA SER A 181 8.97 14.75 19.23
C SER A 181 8.32 13.43 18.80
N LYS A 182 8.37 12.40 19.68
CA LYS A 182 7.60 11.15 19.51
C LYS A 182 6.09 11.39 19.41
N ASP A 183 5.62 12.49 19.99
CA ASP A 183 4.21 12.87 19.93
C ASP A 183 3.80 13.34 18.53
N ARG A 184 4.75 13.56 17.62
CA ARG A 184 4.54 14.04 16.25
C ARG A 184 4.75 12.99 15.17
N ILE A 185 4.77 11.72 15.55
CA ILE A 185 4.98 10.60 14.62
C ILE A 185 3.63 10.04 14.17
N GLY A 186 3.45 9.94 12.85
CA GLY A 186 2.50 9.04 12.20
C GLY A 186 3.10 7.64 12.00
N TYR A 187 2.29 6.60 12.12
CA TYR A 187 2.76 5.21 12.09
C TYR A 187 2.52 4.56 10.73
N ASN A 188 3.54 3.87 10.22
CA ASN A 188 3.43 3.08 8.99
C ASN A 188 2.88 1.68 9.19
N PHE A 189 2.53 1.33 10.42
CA PHE A 189 1.75 0.16 10.72
C PHE A 189 0.69 0.49 11.77
N TYR A 190 -0.55 0.52 11.31
CA TYR A 190 -1.77 0.50 12.10
C TYR A 190 -2.49 -0.81 11.82
N LEU A 191 -2.52 -1.70 12.82
CA LEU A 191 -3.33 -2.91 12.82
C LEU A 191 -4.60 -2.65 13.60
N MET A 192 -5.75 -2.91 13.00
CA MET A 192 -7.01 -2.72 13.70
C MET A 192 -7.92 -3.93 13.56
N ALA A 193 -8.39 -4.38 14.72
CA ALA A 193 -9.16 -5.60 14.89
C ALA A 193 -10.65 -5.36 14.63
N LEU A 194 -11.21 -5.96 13.58
CA LEU A 194 -12.67 -5.89 13.31
C LEU A 194 -13.48 -6.84 14.18
N GLN A 195 -12.79 -7.80 14.77
CA GLN A 195 -13.25 -8.78 15.75
C GLN A 195 -12.05 -9.14 16.64
N GLU A 196 -12.31 -9.81 17.77
CA GLU A 196 -11.24 -10.33 18.63
C GLU A 196 -10.28 -11.22 17.82
N THR A 197 -8.97 -10.99 17.98
CA THR A 197 -7.95 -11.59 17.13
C THR A 197 -6.61 -11.71 17.85
N ASP A 198 -5.94 -12.84 17.65
CA ASP A 198 -4.52 -12.99 17.90
C ASP A 198 -3.77 -12.65 16.61
N TRP A 199 -2.62 -12.01 16.72
CA TRP A 199 -1.86 -11.55 15.58
C TRP A 199 -0.37 -11.80 15.74
N ALA A 200 0.31 -12.04 14.63
CA ALA A 200 1.76 -12.18 14.53
C ALA A 200 2.27 -11.42 13.31
N LEU A 201 3.25 -10.57 13.53
CA LEU A 201 3.90 -9.73 12.52
C LEU A 201 5.39 -10.06 12.49
N SER A 202 5.96 -10.25 11.30
CA SER A 202 7.39 -10.47 11.11
C SER A 202 7.93 -9.73 9.89
N ASP A 203 9.23 -9.49 9.85
CA ASP A 203 9.91 -9.17 8.59
C ASP A 203 9.95 -10.41 7.67
N SER A 204 10.12 -10.20 6.37
CA SER A 204 10.12 -11.25 5.35
C SER A 204 11.23 -12.30 5.54
N ILE A 205 12.29 -11.96 6.27
CA ILE A 205 13.43 -12.84 6.52
C ILE A 205 13.40 -13.51 7.88
N GLY A 206 12.36 -13.27 8.69
CA GLY A 206 12.16 -13.89 10.00
C GLY A 206 13.21 -13.52 11.06
N LYS A 207 13.94 -12.42 10.90
CA LYS A 207 14.92 -11.94 11.90
C LYS A 207 14.26 -11.13 13.00
N TRP A 208 13.15 -10.48 12.70
CA TRP A 208 12.34 -9.76 13.65
C TRP A 208 10.89 -10.22 13.59
N SER A 209 10.27 -10.36 14.76
CA SER A 209 8.85 -10.61 14.87
C SER A 209 8.29 -10.07 16.19
N THR A 210 6.99 -9.85 16.22
CA THR A 210 6.21 -9.54 17.41
C THR A 210 4.81 -10.13 17.25
N SER A 211 4.10 -10.29 18.37
CA SER A 211 2.75 -10.83 18.38
C SER A 211 1.96 -10.30 19.56
N GLY A 212 0.65 -10.47 19.51
CA GLY A 212 -0.21 -10.06 20.59
C GLY A 212 -1.66 -10.48 20.38
N HIS A 213 -2.51 -9.89 21.20
CA HIS A 213 -3.94 -10.09 21.19
C HIS A 213 -4.62 -8.72 21.14
N LEU A 214 -5.70 -8.60 20.37
CA LEU A 214 -6.52 -7.40 20.29
C LEU A 214 -8.00 -7.78 20.40
N LYS A 215 -8.74 -7.05 21.23
CA LYS A 215 -10.20 -7.11 21.21
C LYS A 215 -10.75 -6.40 19.98
N GLN A 216 -12.01 -6.65 19.68
CA GLN A 216 -12.72 -5.91 18.65
C GLN A 216 -12.61 -4.39 18.86
N ARG A 217 -12.30 -3.65 17.79
CA ARG A 217 -12.04 -2.20 17.72
C ARG A 217 -10.73 -1.73 18.34
N GLU A 218 -9.97 -2.58 19.03
CA GLU A 218 -8.63 -2.20 19.47
C GLU A 218 -7.68 -2.11 18.28
N ALA A 219 -6.68 -1.25 18.41
CA ALA A 219 -5.64 -1.06 17.42
C ALA A 219 -4.24 -1.20 18.04
N HIS A 220 -3.32 -1.75 17.26
CA HIS A 220 -1.90 -1.77 17.56
C HIS A 220 -1.15 -0.90 16.54
N THR A 221 -0.17 -0.15 17.03
CA THR A 221 0.66 0.72 16.20
C THR A 221 2.13 0.42 16.40
N THR A 222 2.90 0.38 15.32
CA THR A 222 4.36 0.35 15.39
C THR A 222 4.98 1.10 14.22
N ILE A 223 6.25 1.50 14.37
CA ILE A 223 7.04 1.99 13.24
C ILE A 223 7.83 0.82 12.71
N LEU A 224 7.55 0.39 11.48
CA LEU A 224 8.26 -0.65 10.77
C LEU A 224 9.38 -0.04 9.93
N GLN A 225 10.47 -0.78 9.77
CA GLN A 225 11.54 -0.43 8.84
C GLN A 225 10.95 -0.18 7.45
N SER A 226 11.26 0.96 6.86
CA SER A 226 10.86 1.33 5.49
C SER A 226 12.05 1.94 4.76
N ARG A 227 11.85 2.30 3.49
CA ARG A 227 12.80 3.13 2.76
C ARG A 227 12.91 4.52 3.40
N LYS A 228 14.11 5.08 3.37
CA LYS A 228 14.46 6.43 3.85
C LYS A 228 15.40 7.13 2.88
N HIS A 229 15.58 8.42 3.06
CA HIS A 229 16.69 9.16 2.47
C HIS A 229 18.04 8.62 2.98
N ARG A 230 19.10 8.72 2.16
CA ARG A 230 20.42 8.18 2.50
C ARG A 230 21.01 8.87 3.73
N TYR A 231 21.64 8.09 4.60
CA TYR A 231 22.27 8.53 5.86
C TYR A 231 21.32 8.96 6.97
N GLU A 232 20.01 9.02 6.71
CA GLU A 232 19.05 9.31 7.76
C GLU A 232 18.91 8.13 8.73
N TYR A 233 18.47 8.37 9.96
CA TYR A 233 18.10 7.29 10.86
C TYR A 233 16.72 6.70 10.50
N HIS A 234 16.64 5.37 10.37
CA HIS A 234 15.36 4.67 10.41
C HIS A 234 15.24 3.97 11.77
N ASN A 235 14.30 4.42 12.61
CA ASN A 235 14.05 3.82 13.92
C ASN A 235 12.94 2.76 13.89
N GLY A 236 12.55 2.33 12.69
CA GLY A 236 11.58 1.27 12.53
C GLY A 236 12.16 -0.07 12.97
N VAL A 237 11.28 -0.93 13.46
CA VAL A 237 11.61 -2.31 13.79
C VAL A 237 11.57 -3.17 12.52
N GLY A 238 12.40 -4.22 12.48
CA GLY A 238 12.52 -5.10 11.32
C GLY A 238 13.90 -5.04 10.68
N ASN A 239 14.24 -6.09 9.93
CA ASN A 239 15.48 -6.20 9.16
C ASN A 239 15.21 -6.33 7.65
N ASP A 240 14.00 -6.02 7.23
CA ASP A 240 13.58 -5.94 5.82
C ASP A 240 12.51 -4.84 5.71
N VAL A 241 12.22 -4.38 4.49
CA VAL A 241 11.09 -3.48 4.20
C VAL A 241 9.81 -4.23 3.86
N VAL A 242 9.89 -5.54 3.58
CA VAL A 242 8.73 -6.41 3.38
C VAL A 242 8.33 -7.07 4.69
N PHE A 243 7.05 -6.98 5.05
CA PHE A 243 6.50 -7.56 6.28
C PHE A 243 5.37 -8.54 5.98
N HIS A 244 5.20 -9.49 6.90
CA HIS A 244 4.15 -10.50 6.88
C HIS A 244 3.35 -10.44 8.16
N LEU A 245 2.04 -10.21 8.03
CA LEU A 245 1.08 -10.27 9.14
C LEU A 245 0.17 -11.47 8.95
N VAL A 246 -0.05 -12.24 10.01
CA VAL A 246 -1.07 -13.28 10.11
C VAL A 246 -1.91 -13.04 11.35
N THR A 247 -3.22 -13.24 11.22
CA THR A 247 -4.21 -13.03 12.29
C THR A 247 -5.25 -14.15 12.33
N THR A 248 -5.88 -14.36 13.49
CA THR A 248 -6.93 -15.39 13.64
C THR A 248 -8.32 -14.88 13.24
N GLY A 249 -8.57 -13.58 13.41
CA GLY A 249 -9.77 -12.86 13.00
C GLY A 249 -9.50 -11.79 11.94
N ASP A 250 -10.56 -11.27 11.32
CA ASP A 250 -10.42 -10.25 10.28
C ASP A 250 -9.93 -8.92 10.84
N VAL A 251 -8.99 -8.32 10.12
CA VAL A 251 -8.39 -7.03 10.46
C VAL A 251 -8.32 -6.13 9.23
N MET A 252 -8.00 -4.85 9.46
CA MET A 252 -7.47 -3.97 8.42
C MET A 252 -6.08 -3.47 8.84
N VAL A 253 -5.25 -3.18 7.84
CA VAL A 253 -3.90 -2.68 8.05
C VAL A 253 -3.71 -1.41 7.22
N SER A 254 -3.14 -0.38 7.84
CA SER A 254 -2.87 0.89 7.16
C SER A 254 -1.55 1.52 7.60
N CYS A 255 -1.11 2.49 6.82
CA CYS A 255 -0.17 3.52 7.20
C CYS A 255 -0.96 4.83 7.41
N SER A 256 -0.68 5.55 8.50
CA SER A 256 -1.19 6.91 8.74
C SER A 256 -0.03 7.81 9.13
N ALA A 257 0.50 8.51 8.12
CA ALA A 257 1.54 9.53 8.23
C ALA A 257 0.94 10.95 8.35
N ILE A 258 1.78 11.96 8.56
CA ILE A 258 1.43 13.38 8.49
C ILE A 258 1.45 13.84 7.02
N GLY A 259 0.61 14.83 6.69
CA GLY A 259 0.46 15.39 5.34
C GLY A 259 -0.49 14.60 4.44
N ASP A 260 -1.29 13.70 5.03
CA ASP A 260 -1.99 12.69 4.26
C ASP A 260 -3.34 13.10 3.66
N PHE A 261 -3.72 12.44 2.56
CA PHE A 261 -5.08 12.38 2.05
C PHE A 261 -5.34 11.02 1.42
N VAL A 262 -6.30 10.25 1.96
CA VAL A 262 -6.55 8.86 1.56
C VAL A 262 -8.04 8.54 1.48
N ALA A 263 -8.42 7.82 0.44
CA ALA A 263 -9.72 7.16 0.34
C ALA A 263 -9.76 5.97 1.30
N VAL A 264 -10.81 5.89 2.11
CA VAL A 264 -10.93 4.85 3.14
C VAL A 264 -11.76 3.69 2.61
N PRO A 265 -11.23 2.46 2.60
CA PRO A 265 -12.00 1.31 2.18
C PRO A 265 -13.11 0.95 3.18
N ALA A 266 -14.25 0.52 2.67
CA ALA A 266 -15.37 0.06 3.49
C ALA A 266 -15.05 -1.28 4.16
N LEU A 267 -15.57 -1.52 5.36
CA LEU A 267 -15.41 -2.79 6.10
C LEU A 267 -16.03 -4.00 5.36
N THR A 268 -16.93 -3.74 4.42
CA THR A 268 -17.58 -4.70 3.52
C THR A 268 -16.80 -4.94 2.22
N GLY A 269 -15.63 -4.31 2.08
CA GLY A 269 -14.72 -4.39 0.93
C GLY A 269 -15.03 -3.38 -0.18
N GLY A 270 -14.00 -2.95 -0.90
CA GLY A 270 -14.09 -1.84 -1.85
C GLY A 270 -14.10 -0.48 -1.13
N TYR A 271 -14.58 0.57 -1.80
CA TYR A 271 -14.57 1.95 -1.28
C TYR A 271 -15.96 2.55 -1.07
N VAL A 272 -17.01 1.79 -1.39
CA VAL A 272 -18.41 2.15 -1.16
C VAL A 272 -18.96 1.23 -0.08
N GLY A 273 -19.62 1.80 0.92
CA GLY A 273 -20.26 1.02 1.96
C GLY A 273 -20.85 1.88 3.07
N ARG A 274 -21.12 1.23 4.20
CA ARG A 274 -21.86 1.81 5.34
C ARG A 274 -21.08 1.80 6.65
N ALA A 275 -19.91 1.18 6.65
CA ALA A 275 -19.05 1.11 7.81
C ALA A 275 -17.61 1.31 7.38
N PHE A 276 -16.90 2.19 8.07
CA PHE A 276 -15.50 2.53 7.79
C PHE A 276 -14.74 2.66 9.10
N TYR A 277 -13.43 2.45 9.00
CA TYR A 277 -12.51 2.83 10.04
C TYR A 277 -11.34 3.57 9.42
N ALA A 278 -11.00 4.72 10.00
CA ALA A 278 -9.98 5.58 9.46
C ALA A 278 -9.10 6.16 10.58
N PRO A 279 -7.84 5.72 10.71
CA PRO A 279 -6.87 6.46 11.47
C PRO A 279 -6.46 7.72 10.69
N VAL A 280 -6.40 8.86 11.37
CA VAL A 280 -5.81 10.10 10.86
C VAL A 280 -5.03 10.78 11.99
N SER A 281 -3.82 11.24 11.68
CA SER A 281 -2.86 11.72 12.68
C SER A 281 -2.30 13.09 12.30
N VAL A 282 -2.86 14.15 12.87
CA VAL A 282 -2.34 15.51 12.76
C VAL A 282 -1.77 15.94 14.10
N THR A 283 -0.47 15.76 14.27
CA THR A 283 0.19 16.02 15.56
C THR A 283 1.21 17.14 15.51
N LEU A 284 1.50 17.65 14.31
CA LEU A 284 2.32 18.82 14.12
C LEU A 284 1.43 20.07 14.09
N GLU A 285 1.61 20.95 15.08
CA GLU A 285 0.90 22.22 15.14
C GLU A 285 1.52 23.23 14.18
N GLU A 286 0.81 23.54 13.10
CA GLU A 286 1.17 24.55 12.12
C GLU A 286 -0.07 25.34 11.69
N THR A 287 0.15 26.55 11.18
CA THR A 287 -0.94 27.42 10.75
C THR A 287 -1.82 26.72 9.72
N GLY A 288 -3.10 26.59 10.05
CA GLY A 288 -4.10 26.01 9.17
C GLY A 288 -3.97 24.50 8.96
N ARG A 289 -3.10 23.82 9.72
CA ARG A 289 -3.02 22.36 9.68
C ARG A 289 -4.06 21.74 10.59
N SER A 290 -4.88 20.85 10.03
CA SER A 290 -5.96 20.20 10.76
C SER A 290 -6.33 18.86 10.17
N ALA A 291 -6.74 17.89 11.00
CA ALA A 291 -7.29 16.63 10.52
C ALA A 291 -8.71 16.86 10.01
N ALA A 292 -9.10 16.16 8.95
CA ALA A 292 -10.42 16.28 8.40
C ALA A 292 -10.91 14.95 7.82
N PHE A 293 -12.23 14.86 7.64
CA PHE A 293 -12.85 13.83 6.84
C PHE A 293 -13.80 14.41 5.80
N ILE A 294 -14.02 13.62 4.74
CA ILE A 294 -15.02 13.89 3.70
C ILE A 294 -15.96 12.69 3.59
N VAL A 295 -17.25 12.96 3.62
CA VAL A 295 -18.30 11.99 3.28
C VAL A 295 -18.96 12.40 1.96
N LEU A 296 -19.07 11.46 1.03
CA LEU A 296 -19.85 11.60 -0.20
C LEU A 296 -21.01 10.59 -0.18
N PRO A 297 -22.27 11.01 -0.08
CA PRO A 297 -23.42 10.11 -0.05
C PRO A 297 -23.70 9.54 -1.44
N LEU A 298 -23.99 8.23 -1.51
CA LEU A 298 -24.55 7.57 -2.70
C LEU A 298 -26.03 7.22 -2.50
N GLU A 299 -26.46 7.06 -1.25
CA GLU A 299 -27.86 6.86 -0.85
C GLU A 299 -28.27 7.87 0.22
N GLU A 300 -29.58 8.04 0.40
CA GLU A 300 -30.12 8.79 1.54
C GLU A 300 -29.79 8.08 2.85
N GLY A 301 -29.52 8.84 3.90
CA GLY A 301 -29.23 8.22 5.18
C GLY A 301 -28.60 9.16 6.18
N LYS A 302 -28.41 8.64 7.39
CA LYS A 302 -27.67 9.30 8.47
C LYS A 302 -26.29 8.68 8.57
N VAL A 303 -25.27 9.54 8.60
CA VAL A 303 -23.89 9.19 8.89
C VAL A 303 -23.55 9.64 10.29
N THR A 304 -22.97 8.73 11.07
CA THR A 304 -22.49 8.98 12.44
C THR A 304 -21.02 8.61 12.50
N VAL A 305 -20.21 9.53 13.00
CA VAL A 305 -18.77 9.36 13.20
C VAL A 305 -18.51 9.29 14.69
N TYR A 306 -17.81 8.24 15.12
CA TYR A 306 -17.47 7.97 16.51
C TYR A 306 -15.95 7.98 16.73
N ASN A 307 -15.54 8.21 17.98
CA ASN A 307 -14.20 7.91 18.44
C ASN A 307 -14.06 6.40 18.81
N GLU A 308 -12.86 5.99 19.26
CA GLU A 308 -12.58 4.61 19.70
C GLU A 308 -13.45 4.14 20.89
N ALA A 309 -13.86 5.07 21.77
CA ALA A 309 -14.74 4.80 22.90
C ALA A 309 -16.23 4.74 22.52
N LEU A 310 -16.56 4.92 21.23
CA LEU A 310 -17.91 5.02 20.68
C LEU A 310 -18.69 6.27 21.12
N ASP A 311 -17.98 7.32 21.55
CA ASP A 311 -18.61 8.64 21.69
C ASP A 311 -18.80 9.25 20.30
N VAL A 312 -19.96 9.87 20.09
CA VAL A 312 -20.28 10.58 18.85
C VAL A 312 -19.40 11.81 18.72
N ILE A 313 -18.61 11.86 17.65
CA ILE A 313 -17.84 13.03 17.23
C ILE A 313 -18.72 13.96 16.41
N ALA A 314 -19.42 13.41 15.40
CA ALA A 314 -20.24 14.20 14.50
C ALA A 314 -21.33 13.34 13.83
N GLU A 315 -22.41 14.00 13.41
CA GLU A 315 -23.53 13.37 12.71
C GLU A 315 -24.04 14.27 11.57
N ARG A 316 -24.49 13.65 10.48
CA ARG A 316 -25.17 14.36 9.40
C ARG A 316 -26.15 13.43 8.68
N SER A 317 -27.33 13.95 8.35
CA SER A 317 -28.28 13.28 7.46
C SER A 317 -28.17 13.83 6.04
N PHE A 318 -28.28 12.95 5.06
CA PHE A 318 -28.34 13.24 3.64
C PHE A 318 -29.71 12.84 3.07
N THR A 319 -30.30 13.75 2.31
CA THR A 319 -31.59 13.62 1.63
C THR A 319 -31.42 13.22 0.17
N SER A 320 -32.51 12.91 -0.53
CA SER A 320 -32.47 12.65 -1.98
C SER A 320 -31.86 13.81 -2.76
N SER A 321 -32.07 15.06 -2.29
CA SER A 321 -31.49 16.24 -2.92
C SER A 321 -29.98 16.29 -2.73
N ASP A 322 -29.47 15.90 -1.55
CA ASP A 322 -28.02 15.84 -1.29
C ASP A 322 -27.34 14.81 -2.19
N VAL A 323 -27.96 13.62 -2.33
CA VAL A 323 -27.47 12.56 -3.23
C VAL A 323 -27.50 13.02 -4.68
N THR A 324 -28.61 13.62 -5.14
CA THR A 324 -28.78 14.06 -6.53
C THR A 324 -27.81 15.18 -6.90
N ASN A 325 -27.63 16.15 -6.00
CA ASN A 325 -26.74 17.28 -6.20
C ASN A 325 -25.27 16.96 -5.92
N ARG A 326 -24.95 15.70 -5.59
CA ARG A 326 -23.61 15.23 -5.22
C ARG A 326 -23.00 16.10 -4.11
N ALA A 327 -23.82 16.45 -3.12
CA ALA A 327 -23.37 17.19 -1.96
C ALA A 327 -22.29 16.38 -1.23
N TYR A 328 -21.38 17.06 -0.53
CA TYR A 328 -20.38 16.43 0.31
C TYR A 328 -20.46 16.99 1.72
N TRP A 329 -19.83 16.28 2.65
CA TRP A 329 -19.63 16.74 4.01
C TRP A 329 -18.16 16.71 4.36
N TYR A 330 -17.55 17.90 4.32
CA TYR A 330 -16.25 18.15 4.93
C TYR A 330 -16.44 18.47 6.41
N HIS A 331 -15.62 17.89 7.27
CA HIS A 331 -15.62 18.15 8.69
C HIS A 331 -14.18 18.29 9.19
N ASP A 332 -13.91 19.44 9.81
CA ASP A 332 -12.66 19.75 10.49
C ASP A 332 -12.66 19.14 11.90
N LEU A 333 -11.65 18.34 12.21
CA LEU A 333 -11.47 17.66 13.51
C LEU A 333 -10.48 18.40 14.43
N GLY A 334 -9.72 19.35 13.91
CA GLY A 334 -8.62 19.97 14.63
C GLY A 334 -7.32 19.14 14.63
N ILE A 335 -6.40 19.52 15.51
CA ILE A 335 -5.13 18.86 15.73
C ILE A 335 -5.35 17.71 16.72
N GLY A 336 -4.88 16.51 16.37
CA GLY A 336 -4.97 15.33 17.22
C GLY A 336 -4.66 14.02 16.49
N ARG A 337 -4.81 12.92 17.23
CA ARG A 337 -4.82 11.56 16.67
C ARG A 337 -6.22 11.01 16.78
N PHE A 338 -6.83 10.72 15.65
CA PHE A 338 -8.22 10.28 15.60
C PHE A 338 -8.27 8.86 15.04
N LYS A 339 -8.95 7.98 15.77
CA LYS A 339 -9.36 6.67 15.31
C LYS A 339 -10.86 6.75 15.05
N LEU A 340 -11.23 7.04 13.81
CA LEU A 340 -12.61 7.28 13.43
C LEU A 340 -13.29 5.94 13.13
N ILE A 341 -14.45 5.72 13.72
CA ILE A 341 -15.39 4.66 13.32
C ILE A 341 -16.59 5.36 12.69
N VAL A 342 -16.94 4.98 11.46
CA VAL A 342 -18.06 5.59 10.74
C VAL A 342 -19.13 4.55 10.51
N GLU A 343 -20.37 4.91 10.80
CA GLU A 343 -21.55 4.13 10.46
C GLU A 343 -22.52 4.98 9.65
N SER A 344 -23.15 4.39 8.64
CA SER A 344 -24.15 5.03 7.80
C SER A 344 -25.34 4.13 7.57
N THR A 345 -26.54 4.70 7.49
CA THR A 345 -27.75 3.95 7.10
C THR A 345 -27.87 3.75 5.59
N GLY A 346 -27.12 4.51 4.78
CA GLY A 346 -27.06 4.42 3.32
C GLY A 346 -25.62 4.34 2.81
N ASP A 347 -25.41 3.87 1.59
CA ASP A 347 -24.07 3.76 1.01
C ASP A 347 -23.39 5.13 0.84
N ILE A 348 -22.13 5.20 1.25
CA ILE A 348 -21.27 6.39 1.14
C ILE A 348 -19.88 6.01 0.61
N CYS A 349 -19.13 7.01 0.16
CA CYS A 349 -17.67 6.97 0.09
C CYS A 349 -17.10 7.85 1.21
N PHE A 350 -15.97 7.43 1.78
CA PHE A 350 -15.33 8.10 2.91
C PHE A 350 -13.85 8.36 2.62
N MET A 351 -13.37 9.55 2.97
CA MET A 351 -11.97 9.95 2.80
C MET A 351 -11.52 10.66 4.07
N VAL A 352 -10.24 10.52 4.42
CA VAL A 352 -9.62 11.27 5.53
C VAL A 352 -8.32 11.89 5.07
N GLY A 353 -7.91 12.95 5.74
CA GLY A 353 -6.63 13.56 5.48
C GLY A 353 -6.39 14.76 6.37
N GLN A 354 -5.44 15.58 5.95
CA GLN A 354 -4.95 16.73 6.70
C GLN A 354 -4.93 17.92 5.77
N THR A 355 -5.20 19.08 6.35
CA THR A 355 -5.05 20.35 5.66
C THR A 355 -3.68 20.95 5.94
N GLU A 356 -3.18 21.81 5.04
CA GLU A 356 -1.94 22.57 5.21
C GLU A 356 -2.14 24.03 4.79
N GLY A 357 -1.80 24.97 5.67
CA GLY A 357 -1.94 26.41 5.41
C GLY A 357 -3.29 27.01 5.78
N ALA A 358 -4.41 26.30 5.57
CA ALA A 358 -5.74 26.68 6.08
C ALA A 358 -6.61 25.45 6.33
N ALA A 359 -7.45 25.48 7.38
CA ALA A 359 -8.36 24.39 7.76
C ALA A 359 -9.60 24.29 6.84
N ASP A 360 -9.37 24.29 5.53
CA ASP A 360 -10.38 24.28 4.48
C ASP A 360 -10.10 23.17 3.46
N ILE A 361 -11.15 22.64 2.85
CA ILE A 361 -11.06 21.51 1.93
C ILE A 361 -10.12 21.75 0.74
N ASN A 362 -9.91 23.00 0.31
CA ASN A 362 -9.02 23.35 -0.80
C ASN A 362 -7.53 23.21 -0.44
N PHE A 363 -7.22 22.97 0.84
CA PHE A 363 -5.88 22.86 1.38
C PHE A 363 -5.56 21.44 1.87
N LEU A 364 -6.36 20.44 1.47
CA LEU A 364 -6.06 19.03 1.77
C LEU A 364 -4.73 18.60 1.16
N GLY A 365 -4.04 17.69 1.86
CA GLY A 365 -2.68 17.23 1.60
C GLY A 365 -2.40 16.88 0.13
N ASP A 366 -1.13 17.06 -0.27
CA ASP A 366 -0.62 16.90 -1.63
C ASP A 366 -0.39 15.43 -2.04
N ASP A 367 -0.85 14.49 -1.21
CA ASP A 367 -0.70 13.05 -1.37
C ASP A 367 -1.48 12.46 -2.55
N ILE A 368 -1.00 11.29 -3.03
CA ILE A 368 -1.70 10.50 -4.04
C ILE A 368 -2.54 9.43 -3.35
N THR A 369 -3.86 9.49 -3.54
CA THR A 369 -4.77 8.40 -3.19
C THR A 369 -5.24 7.64 -4.42
N PHE A 370 -5.61 6.37 -4.24
CA PHE A 370 -6.37 5.62 -5.22
C PHE A 370 -7.74 5.24 -4.66
N ILE A 371 -8.68 5.04 -5.57
CA ILE A 371 -10.03 4.57 -5.24
C ILE A 371 -10.51 3.70 -6.40
N GLY A 372 -11.32 2.68 -6.11
CA GLY A 372 -11.80 1.74 -7.12
C GLY A 372 -13.26 1.35 -6.90
N ALA A 373 -13.98 1.19 -8.00
CA ALA A 373 -15.36 0.71 -8.01
C ALA A 373 -15.42 -0.78 -8.40
N ARG A 374 -16.39 -1.51 -7.86
CA ARG A 374 -16.77 -2.82 -8.42
C ARG A 374 -17.50 -2.62 -9.76
N PRO A 375 -17.61 -3.67 -10.60
CA PRO A 375 -18.44 -3.60 -11.79
C PRO A 375 -19.87 -3.15 -11.45
N ASN A 376 -20.40 -2.20 -12.23
CA ASN A 376 -21.74 -1.63 -12.06
C ASN A 376 -22.00 -0.93 -10.71
N GLN A 377 -20.96 -0.51 -10.00
CA GLN A 377 -21.08 0.26 -8.76
C GLN A 377 -20.75 1.73 -9.03
N GLU A 378 -21.67 2.64 -8.69
CA GLU A 378 -21.35 4.06 -8.66
C GLU A 378 -20.30 4.32 -7.57
N ILE A 379 -19.35 5.21 -7.85
CA ILE A 379 -18.38 5.68 -6.88
C ILE A 379 -18.29 7.20 -6.94
N ARG A 380 -18.06 7.82 -5.79
CA ARG A 380 -17.87 9.26 -5.66
C ARG A 380 -16.60 9.52 -4.86
N PHE A 381 -15.84 10.53 -5.26
CA PHE A 381 -14.63 10.92 -4.55
C PHE A 381 -14.45 12.43 -4.71
N TYR A 382 -13.69 13.01 -3.79
CA TYR A 382 -13.21 14.37 -3.89
C TYR A 382 -11.76 14.35 -4.34
N ALA A 383 -11.43 15.16 -5.34
CA ALA A 383 -10.07 15.34 -5.82
C ALA A 383 -9.74 16.84 -5.74
N PRO A 384 -8.87 17.26 -4.81
CA PRO A 384 -8.57 18.68 -4.61
C PRO A 384 -7.91 19.31 -5.85
N THR A 385 -7.05 18.55 -6.53
CA THR A 385 -6.27 19.07 -7.68
C THR A 385 -6.61 18.38 -8.99
N MET A 386 -6.47 17.05 -9.04
CA MET A 386 -6.64 16.28 -10.28
C MET A 386 -7.08 14.86 -9.97
N ALA A 387 -7.82 14.25 -10.88
CA ALA A 387 -8.13 12.83 -10.86
C ALA A 387 -7.77 12.20 -12.22
N VAL A 388 -7.20 11.00 -12.17
CA VAL A 388 -6.95 10.15 -13.34
C VAL A 388 -7.82 8.93 -13.22
N ILE A 389 -8.63 8.67 -14.24
CA ILE A 389 -9.55 7.54 -14.27
C ILE A 389 -8.99 6.49 -15.24
N PHE A 390 -8.84 5.26 -14.74
CA PHE A 390 -8.53 4.10 -15.55
C PHE A 390 -9.78 3.23 -15.68
N ALA A 391 -10.18 2.94 -16.92
CA ALA A 391 -11.23 1.99 -17.23
C ALA A 391 -10.60 0.84 -18.03
N PRO A 392 -10.81 -0.44 -17.63
CA PRO A 392 -10.18 -1.58 -18.28
C PRO A 392 -10.67 -1.82 -19.72
N GLU A 393 -11.79 -1.21 -20.16
CA GLU A 393 -12.31 -1.14 -21.55
C GLU A 393 -13.47 -0.12 -21.59
N ASP A 394 -13.74 0.49 -22.75
CA ASP A 394 -14.96 1.28 -23.07
C ASP A 394 -16.13 0.38 -23.48
#